data_AF-A0A382JR16-F1
#
_entry.id   AF-A0A382JR16-F1
#
_cell.length_a   1.000
_cell.length_b   1.000
_cell.length_c   1.000
_cell.angle_alpha   90.00
_cell.angle_beta   90.00
_cell.angle_gamma   90.00
#
_symmetry.space_group_name_H-M   'P 1'
#
loop_
_entity.id
_entity.type
_entity.pdbx_description
1 polymer ?
#
loop_
_entity_poly.entity_id
_entity_poly.type
_entity_poly.pdbx_seq_one_letter_code
_entity_poly.pdbx_strand_id
1 'polypeptide(L)'
;MDESILLHIFLLVLLLIFSAFFSACEAAFFSLTSLQLRELKENKGRWGLVANNLLEKPRELLITIYIGNELVNIAISIITTSIFITHFGNYGVGIAIGVGTFLLLVFGEIIPKTLSLQFPQTYAIFAAYPLRLFASIVQPAQLFLTSIAEKFISSIGFTFNKNKKSAISDDEFRAMVQVGEGEGIIDPEESELIHNVIKFGETTVAEVMTPKIDMFTLSIDDNLEDILPRIVENFY
;
A
#
# COMPACT_ATOMS: atom_id res chain seq x y z
N MET A 1 -16.89 11.23 -47.36
CA MET A 1 -15.81 10.95 -46.40
C MET A 1 -16.13 11.78 -45.19
N ASP A 2 -16.72 11.09 -44.23
CA ASP A 2 -17.90 11.60 -43.54
C ASP A 2 -17.47 12.28 -42.23
N GLU A 3 -18.04 13.45 -41.93
CA GLU A 3 -17.74 14.19 -40.68
C GLU A 3 -17.88 13.30 -39.44
N SER A 4 -18.75 12.28 -39.51
CA SER A 4 -18.88 11.25 -38.49
C SER A 4 -17.59 10.46 -38.27
N ILE A 5 -16.90 9.98 -39.31
CA ILE A 5 -15.68 9.17 -39.17
C ILE A 5 -14.55 9.99 -38.54
N LEU A 6 -14.40 11.25 -38.96
CA LEU A 6 -13.38 12.13 -38.42
C LEU A 6 -13.63 12.41 -36.92
N LEU A 7 -14.90 12.58 -36.53
CA LEU A 7 -15.31 12.69 -35.14
C LEU A 7 -15.00 11.42 -34.34
N HIS A 8 -15.29 10.22 -34.87
CA HIS A 8 -14.99 8.95 -34.19
C HIS A 8 -13.48 8.74 -34.00
N ILE A 9 -12.66 9.08 -35.00
CA ILE A 9 -11.20 9.00 -34.90
C ILE A 9 -10.68 10.00 -33.86
N PHE A 10 -11.15 11.25 -33.89
CA PHE A 10 -10.78 12.25 -32.90
C PHE A 10 -11.14 11.80 -31.48
N LEU A 11 -12.34 11.26 -31.29
CA LEU A 11 -12.80 10.74 -30.01
C LEU A 11 -11.97 9.53 -29.56
N LEU A 12 -11.60 8.64 -30.49
CA LEU A 12 -10.74 7.49 -30.20
C LEU A 12 -9.35 7.92 -29.71
N VAL A 13 -8.74 8.91 -30.37
CA VAL A 13 -7.44 9.47 -29.95
C VAL A 13 -7.55 10.14 -28.58
N LEU A 14 -8.61 10.90 -28.33
CA LEU A 14 -8.85 11.52 -27.03
C LEU A 14 -9.01 10.47 -25.92
N LEU A 15 -9.75 9.39 -26.18
CA LEU A 15 -9.93 8.30 -25.23
C LEU A 15 -8.62 7.54 -25.00
N LEU A 16 -7.80 7.30 -26.03
CA LEU A 16 -6.48 6.69 -25.84
C LEU A 16 -5.58 7.54 -24.94
N ILE A 17 -5.65 8.87 -25.04
CA ILE A 17 -4.93 9.78 -24.14
C ILE A 17 -5.44 9.63 -22.69
N PHE A 18 -6.75 9.51 -22.48
CA PHE A 18 -7.29 9.27 -21.14
C PHE A 18 -6.92 7.89 -20.58
N SER A 19 -6.95 6.84 -21.40
CA SER A 19 -6.50 5.50 -21.02
C SER A 19 -5.02 5.53 -20.60
N ALA A 20 -4.19 6.17 -21.43
CA ALA A 20 -2.78 6.41 -21.14
C ALA A 20 -2.56 7.19 -19.83
N PHE A 21 -3.38 8.21 -19.58
CA PHE A 21 -3.33 8.98 -18.34
C PHE A 21 -3.62 8.09 -17.12
N PHE A 22 -4.72 7.33 -17.11
CA PHE A 22 -5.06 6.48 -15.97
C PHE A 22 -4.05 5.36 -15.75
N SER A 23 -3.60 4.70 -16.82
CA SER A 23 -2.56 3.66 -16.76
C SER A 23 -1.22 4.22 -16.25
N ALA A 24 -0.82 5.42 -16.70
CA ALA A 24 0.37 6.08 -16.19
C ALA A 24 0.24 6.45 -14.71
N CYS A 25 -0.93 6.92 -14.26
CA CYS A 25 -1.20 7.21 -12.86
C CYS A 25 -1.02 5.97 -11.99
N GLU A 26 -1.60 4.84 -12.39
CA GLU A 26 -1.47 3.58 -11.65
C GLU A 26 0.01 3.25 -11.40
N ALA A 27 0.80 3.16 -12.48
CA ALA A 27 2.20 2.83 -12.37
C ALA A 27 3.02 3.90 -11.62
N ALA A 28 2.71 5.18 -11.76
CA ALA A 28 3.42 6.25 -11.06
C ALA A 28 3.17 6.22 -9.55
N PHE A 29 1.89 6.20 -9.13
CA PHE A 29 1.53 6.28 -7.71
C PHE A 29 2.00 5.06 -6.93
N PHE A 30 1.93 3.86 -7.52
CA PHE A 30 2.29 2.61 -6.84
C PHE A 30 3.78 2.21 -6.98
N SER A 31 4.59 2.98 -7.72
CA SER A 31 6.05 2.77 -7.79
C SER A 31 6.87 3.78 -6.96
N LEU A 32 6.22 4.77 -6.33
CA LEU A 32 6.90 5.74 -5.48
C LEU A 32 7.51 5.07 -4.25
N THR A 33 8.79 5.33 -4.02
CA THR A 33 9.51 4.92 -2.81
C THR A 33 9.18 5.80 -1.61
N SER A 34 9.47 5.33 -0.40
CA SER A 34 9.29 6.09 0.86
C SER A 34 10.04 7.43 0.84
N LEU A 35 11.27 7.44 0.32
CA LEU A 35 12.08 8.66 0.15
C LEU A 35 11.38 9.66 -0.80
N GLN A 36 10.93 9.18 -1.96
CA GLN A 36 10.26 10.03 -2.95
C GLN A 36 8.93 10.59 -2.43
N LEU A 37 8.20 9.85 -1.60
CA LEU A 37 6.97 10.31 -0.94
C LEU A 37 7.24 11.45 0.04
N ARG A 38 8.32 11.32 0.83
CA ARG A 38 8.74 12.38 1.75
C ARG A 38 9.13 13.65 0.99
N GLU A 39 9.91 13.51 -0.09
CA GLU A 39 10.27 14.63 -0.96
C GLU A 39 9.05 15.29 -1.62
N LEU A 40 8.05 14.51 -2.05
CA LEU A 40 6.80 15.03 -2.58
C LEU A 40 6.12 15.94 -1.55
N LYS A 41 6.00 15.49 -0.30
CA LYS A 41 5.34 16.22 0.78
C LYS A 41 6.10 17.49 1.20
N GLU A 42 7.42 17.43 1.29
CA GLU A 42 8.26 18.53 1.77
C GLU A 42 8.56 19.56 0.67
N ASN A 43 8.84 19.12 -0.57
CA ASN A 43 9.45 19.97 -1.60
C ASN A 43 8.51 20.34 -2.76
N LYS A 44 7.33 19.72 -2.90
CA LYS A 44 6.43 19.95 -4.05
C LYS A 44 5.16 20.74 -3.69
N GLY A 45 5.13 21.35 -2.52
CA GLY A 45 4.08 22.26 -2.07
C GLY A 45 2.68 21.63 -2.11
N ARG A 46 1.70 22.40 -2.60
CA ARG A 46 0.28 21.96 -2.61
C ARG A 46 0.03 20.71 -3.47
N TRP A 47 0.74 20.57 -4.58
CA TRP A 47 0.58 19.42 -5.48
C TRP A 47 1.08 18.13 -4.85
N GLY A 48 2.24 18.19 -4.19
CA GLY A 48 2.78 17.08 -3.42
C GLY A 48 1.87 16.67 -2.25
N LEU A 49 1.28 17.64 -1.56
CA LEU A 49 0.31 17.37 -0.49
C LEU A 49 -0.95 16.68 -1.02
N VAL A 50 -1.47 17.09 -2.17
CA VAL A 50 -2.62 16.42 -2.81
C VAL A 50 -2.27 15.00 -3.23
N ALA A 51 -1.10 14.80 -3.86
CA ALA A 51 -0.63 13.45 -4.23
C ALA A 51 -0.49 12.54 -2.99
N ASN A 52 0.08 13.07 -1.91
CA ASN A 52 0.21 12.34 -0.64
C ASN A 52 -1.15 11.97 -0.05
N ASN A 53 -2.12 12.89 -0.02
CA ASN A 53 -3.47 12.62 0.49
C ASN A 53 -4.21 11.53 -0.31
N LEU A 54 -3.94 11.43 -1.62
CA LEU A 54 -4.46 10.33 -2.44
C LEU A 54 -3.82 8.99 -2.00
N LEU A 55 -2.52 8.97 -1.70
CA LEU A 55 -1.78 7.78 -1.28
C LEU A 55 -2.05 7.35 0.16
N GLU A 56 -2.52 8.23 1.04
CA GLU A 56 -2.98 7.87 2.39
C GLU A 56 -4.17 6.90 2.35
N LYS A 57 -4.86 6.79 1.22
CA LYS A 57 -5.95 5.86 0.99
C LYS A 57 -5.69 5.00 -0.24
N PRO A 58 -4.68 4.12 -0.21
CA PRO A 58 -4.18 3.45 -1.42
C PRO A 58 -5.24 2.56 -2.07
N ARG A 59 -6.10 1.90 -1.28
CA ARG A 59 -7.22 1.09 -1.79
C ARG A 59 -8.28 1.93 -2.50
N GLU A 60 -8.64 3.07 -1.93
CA GLU A 60 -9.58 4.02 -2.56
C GLU A 60 -8.99 4.53 -3.88
N LEU A 61 -7.74 5.01 -3.85
CA LEU A 61 -7.03 5.51 -5.02
C LEU A 61 -6.96 4.47 -6.14
N LEU A 62 -6.57 3.23 -5.82
CA LEU A 62 -6.51 2.12 -6.76
C LEU A 62 -7.85 1.96 -7.48
N ILE A 63 -8.94 1.83 -6.72
CA ILE A 63 -10.28 1.63 -7.27
C ILE A 63 -10.70 2.82 -8.14
N THR A 64 -10.40 4.06 -7.75
CA THR A 64 -10.66 5.24 -8.57
C THR A 64 -9.95 5.15 -9.92
N ILE A 65 -8.66 4.84 -9.92
CA ILE A 65 -7.88 4.72 -11.16
C ILE A 65 -8.43 3.61 -12.04
N TYR A 66 -8.75 2.44 -11.45
CA TYR A 66 -9.35 1.32 -12.18
C TYR A 66 -10.68 1.67 -12.83
N ILE A 67 -11.58 2.35 -12.11
CA ILE A 67 -12.88 2.76 -12.70
C ILE A 67 -12.65 3.67 -13.91
N GLY A 68 -11.74 4.64 -13.79
CA GLY A 68 -11.40 5.53 -14.92
C GLY A 68 -10.82 4.77 -16.10
N ASN A 69 -9.84 3.91 -15.85
CA ASN A 69 -9.17 3.13 -16.88
C ASN A 69 -10.16 2.21 -17.62
N GLU A 70 -10.94 1.43 -16.87
CA GLU A 70 -11.88 0.46 -17.45
C GLU A 70 -13.01 1.15 -18.22
N LEU A 71 -13.56 2.26 -17.72
CA LEU A 71 -14.60 3.00 -18.45
C LEU A 71 -14.07 3.52 -19.80
N VAL A 72 -12.86 4.07 -19.82
CA VAL A 72 -12.24 4.57 -21.04
C VAL A 72 -11.91 3.42 -21.99
N ASN A 73 -11.35 2.32 -21.48
CA ASN A 73 -11.02 1.13 -22.26
C ASN A 73 -12.26 0.49 -22.91
N ILE A 74 -13.38 0.40 -22.18
CA ILE A 74 -14.66 -0.07 -22.72
C ILE A 74 -15.16 0.90 -23.80
N ALA A 75 -15.08 2.21 -23.59
CA ALA A 75 -15.48 3.19 -24.59
C ALA A 75 -14.64 3.10 -25.88
N ILE A 76 -13.31 2.92 -25.74
CA ILE A 76 -12.39 2.66 -26.87
C ILE A 76 -12.82 1.41 -27.64
N SER A 77 -13.12 0.32 -26.92
CA SER A 77 -13.54 -0.95 -27.52
C SER A 77 -14.84 -0.79 -28.31
N ILE A 78 -15.84 -0.10 -27.75
CA ILE A 78 -17.13 0.16 -28.39
C ILE A 78 -16.95 1.02 -29.65
N ILE A 79 -16.21 2.13 -29.57
CA ILE A 79 -16.00 3.04 -30.71
C ILE A 79 -15.19 2.35 -31.81
N THR A 80 -14.13 1.64 -31.45
CA THR A 80 -13.31 0.89 -32.40
C THR A 80 -14.17 -0.14 -33.12
N THR A 81 -14.93 -0.94 -32.36
CA THR A 81 -15.85 -1.94 -32.93
C THR A 81 -16.88 -1.30 -33.86
N SER A 82 -17.47 -0.17 -33.48
CA SER A 82 -18.42 0.56 -34.33
C SER A 82 -17.79 0.99 -35.66
N ILE A 83 -16.60 1.61 -35.64
CA ILE A 83 -15.89 2.06 -36.85
C ILE A 83 -15.66 0.87 -37.80
N PHE A 84 -15.09 -0.22 -37.28
CA PHE A 84 -14.71 -1.35 -38.12
C PHE A 84 -15.91 -2.16 -38.62
N ILE A 85 -17.00 -2.28 -37.84
CA ILE A 85 -18.23 -2.91 -38.34
C ILE A 85 -18.83 -2.09 -39.49
N THR A 86 -18.90 -0.76 -39.35
CA THR A 86 -19.47 0.11 -40.39
C THR A 86 -18.69 0.02 -41.71
N HIS A 87 -17.37 -0.17 -41.66
CA HIS A 87 -16.52 -0.21 -42.86
C HIS A 87 -16.27 -1.61 -43.43
N PHE A 88 -16.19 -2.64 -42.58
CA PHE A 88 -15.77 -3.99 -42.97
C PHE A 88 -16.85 -5.06 -42.76
N GLY A 89 -18.05 -4.68 -42.30
CA GLY A 89 -19.18 -5.58 -42.09
C GLY A 89 -18.84 -6.73 -41.14
N ASN A 90 -19.15 -7.97 -41.54
CA ASN A 90 -18.94 -9.17 -40.71
C ASN A 90 -17.46 -9.44 -40.36
N TYR A 91 -16.50 -9.02 -41.20
CA TYR A 91 -15.07 -9.14 -40.89
C TYR A 91 -14.58 -8.03 -39.95
N GLY A 92 -15.35 -6.95 -39.81
CA GLY A 92 -15.00 -5.78 -38.99
C GLY A 92 -14.84 -6.11 -37.51
N VAL A 93 -15.59 -7.07 -36.97
CA VAL A 93 -15.48 -7.46 -35.56
C VAL A 93 -14.09 -8.03 -35.24
N GLY A 94 -13.60 -8.96 -36.06
CA GLY A 94 -12.29 -9.58 -35.85
C GLY A 94 -11.14 -8.57 -35.99
N ILE A 95 -11.24 -7.67 -36.97
CA ILE A 95 -10.26 -6.60 -37.17
C ILE A 95 -10.30 -5.61 -36.00
N ALA A 96 -11.49 -5.25 -35.52
CA ALA A 96 -11.65 -4.35 -34.37
C ALA A 96 -11.00 -4.91 -33.11
N ILE A 97 -11.19 -6.21 -32.84
CA ILE A 97 -10.57 -6.87 -31.70
C ILE A 97 -9.04 -6.82 -31.83
N GLY A 98 -8.49 -7.22 -32.98
CA GLY A 98 -7.05 -7.23 -33.19
C GLY A 98 -6.41 -5.84 -33.12
N VAL A 99 -6.91 -4.90 -33.93
CA VAL A 99 -6.36 -3.54 -34.00
C VAL A 99 -6.66 -2.75 -32.73
N GLY A 100 -7.88 -2.84 -32.21
CA GLY A 100 -8.28 -2.15 -30.98
C GLY A 100 -7.48 -2.61 -29.77
N THR A 101 -7.27 -3.93 -29.61
CA THR A 101 -6.45 -4.47 -28.53
C THR A 101 -4.99 -4.04 -28.68
N PHE A 102 -4.43 -4.11 -29.89
CA PHE A 102 -3.06 -3.64 -30.14
C PHE A 102 -2.89 -2.16 -29.78
N LEU A 103 -3.80 -1.29 -30.24
CA LEU A 103 -3.74 0.14 -29.96
C LEU A 103 -3.87 0.43 -28.45
N LEU A 104 -4.83 -0.21 -27.79
CA LEU A 104 -5.07 -0.03 -26.36
C LEU A 104 -3.88 -0.54 -25.53
N LEU A 105 -3.38 -1.74 -25.80
CA LEU A 105 -2.25 -2.30 -25.06
C LEU A 105 -0.98 -1.48 -25.26
N VAL A 106 -0.65 -1.11 -26.50
CA VAL A 106 0.60 -0.40 -26.77
C VAL A 106 0.52 1.04 -26.30
N PHE A 107 -0.49 1.80 -26.74
CA PHE A 107 -0.56 3.24 -26.50
C PHE A 107 -1.32 3.61 -25.23
N GLY A 108 -2.30 2.83 -24.82
CA GLY A 108 -3.08 3.06 -23.60
C GLY A 108 -2.42 2.50 -22.34
N GLU A 109 -1.72 1.37 -22.43
CA GLU A 109 -1.24 0.67 -21.22
C GLU A 109 0.29 0.57 -21.13
N ILE A 110 0.95 -0.13 -22.05
CA ILE A 110 2.37 -0.52 -21.95
C ILE A 110 3.28 0.71 -22.02
N ILE A 111 3.15 1.55 -23.05
CA ILE A 111 4.01 2.73 -23.20
C ILE A 111 3.83 3.70 -22.02
N PRO A 112 2.60 4.11 -21.64
CA PRO A 112 2.40 5.06 -20.54
C PRO A 112 2.90 4.52 -19.20
N LYS A 113 2.67 3.24 -18.89
CA LYS A 113 3.17 2.60 -17.66
C LYS A 113 4.70 2.58 -17.64
N THR A 114 5.33 2.19 -18.75
CA THR A 114 6.80 2.12 -18.84
C THR A 114 7.44 3.50 -18.63
N LEU A 115 6.87 4.55 -19.21
CA LEU A 115 7.37 5.92 -19.04
C LEU A 115 7.14 6.44 -17.62
N SER A 116 5.99 6.14 -17.02
CA SER A 116 5.69 6.64 -15.67
C SER A 116 6.51 5.95 -14.59
N LEU A 117 6.96 4.72 -14.81
CA LEU A 117 7.93 4.04 -13.94
C LEU A 117 9.32 4.69 -13.94
N GLN A 118 9.72 5.35 -15.03
CA GLN A 118 11.01 6.07 -15.09
C GLN A 118 10.95 7.41 -14.35
N PHE A 119 9.78 8.07 -14.33
CA PHE A 119 9.60 9.40 -13.75
C PHE A 119 8.39 9.49 -12.80
N PRO A 120 8.28 8.64 -11.78
CA PRO A 120 7.04 8.47 -11.01
C PRO A 120 6.61 9.75 -10.28
N GLN A 121 7.56 10.51 -9.71
CA GLN A 121 7.26 11.77 -9.03
C GLN A 121 6.60 12.79 -9.98
N THR A 122 7.12 12.95 -11.19
CA THR A 122 6.61 13.94 -12.15
C THR A 122 5.18 13.60 -12.56
N TYR A 123 4.91 12.33 -12.86
CA TYR A 123 3.57 11.86 -13.21
C TYR A 123 2.59 11.95 -12.04
N ALA A 124 3.00 11.57 -10.82
CA ALA A 124 2.17 11.65 -9.64
C ALA A 124 1.77 13.11 -9.31
N ILE A 125 2.71 14.05 -9.44
CA ILE A 125 2.43 15.49 -9.29
C ILE A 125 1.45 15.92 -10.36
N PHE A 126 1.76 15.70 -11.64
CA PHE A 126 0.90 16.13 -12.74
C PHE A 126 -0.54 15.60 -12.60
N ALA A 127 -0.69 14.35 -12.17
CA ALA A 127 -1.97 13.69 -11.98
C ALA A 127 -2.71 14.08 -10.69
N ALA A 128 -2.04 14.68 -9.70
CA ALA A 128 -2.59 14.88 -8.35
C ALA A 128 -3.96 15.58 -8.33
N TYR A 129 -4.09 16.74 -9.00
CA TYR A 129 -5.35 17.48 -9.04
C TYR A 129 -6.40 16.87 -9.97
N PRO A 130 -6.08 16.50 -11.23
CA PRO A 130 -7.03 15.83 -12.10
C PRO A 130 -7.62 14.57 -11.46
N LEU A 131 -6.77 13.76 -10.82
CA LEU A 131 -7.18 12.52 -10.19
C LEU A 131 -8.01 12.77 -8.92
N ARG A 132 -7.69 13.80 -8.13
CA ARG A 132 -8.52 14.21 -6.99
C ARG A 132 -9.92 14.67 -7.42
N LEU A 133 -10.02 15.42 -8.51
CA LEU A 133 -11.31 15.84 -9.05
C LEU A 133 -12.12 14.63 -9.51
N PHE A 134 -11.50 13.73 -10.27
CA PHE A 134 -12.12 12.50 -10.74
C PHE A 134 -12.55 11.59 -9.57
N ALA A 135 -11.71 11.45 -8.55
CA ALA A 135 -12.03 10.70 -7.32
C ALA A 135 -13.30 11.25 -6.65
N SER A 136 -13.45 12.58 -6.59
CA SER A 136 -14.65 13.21 -6.02
C SER A 136 -15.91 12.93 -6.83
N ILE A 137 -15.81 12.81 -8.15
CA ILE A 137 -16.95 12.51 -9.05
C ILE A 137 -17.36 11.04 -8.91
N VAL A 138 -16.36 10.14 -8.85
CA VAL A 138 -16.57 8.68 -8.83
C VAL A 138 -16.76 8.11 -7.42
N GLN A 139 -16.57 8.93 -6.38
CA GLN A 139 -16.75 8.54 -4.98
C GLN A 139 -18.00 7.70 -4.69
N PRO A 140 -19.23 8.04 -5.16
CA PRO A 140 -20.40 7.20 -4.87
C PRO A 140 -20.27 5.78 -5.47
N ALA A 141 -19.76 5.66 -6.70
CA ALA A 141 -19.54 4.38 -7.35
C ALA A 141 -18.42 3.59 -6.67
N GLN A 142 -17.35 4.27 -6.26
CA GLN A 142 -16.25 3.69 -5.48
C GLN A 142 -16.74 3.12 -4.15
N LEU A 143 -17.53 3.86 -3.37
CA LEU A 143 -18.10 3.40 -2.10
C LEU A 143 -19.03 2.19 -2.29
N PHE A 144 -19.81 2.19 -3.36
CA PHE A 144 -20.65 1.05 -3.72
C PHE A 144 -19.82 -0.20 -4.04
N LEU A 145 -18.80 -0.08 -4.92
CA LEU A 145 -17.95 -1.19 -5.32
C LEU A 145 -17.11 -1.74 -4.17
N THR A 146 -16.53 -0.87 -3.33
CA THR A 146 -15.81 -1.28 -2.12
C THR A 146 -16.72 -2.05 -1.17
N SER A 147 -17.95 -1.61 -0.98
CA SER A 147 -18.93 -2.28 -0.12
C SER A 147 -19.30 -3.67 -0.64
N ILE A 148 -19.44 -3.83 -1.96
CA ILE A 148 -19.65 -5.14 -2.59
C ILE A 148 -18.44 -6.04 -2.35
N ALA A 149 -17.24 -5.55 -2.66
CA ALA A 149 -16.00 -6.32 -2.47
C ALA A 149 -15.82 -6.77 -1.01
N GLU A 150 -16.06 -5.88 -0.04
CA GLU A 150 -15.98 -6.20 1.38
C GLU A 150 -17.00 -7.27 1.79
N LYS A 151 -18.24 -7.16 1.33
CA LYS A 151 -19.28 -8.17 1.60
C LYS A 151 -18.90 -9.54 1.05
N PHE A 152 -18.46 -9.61 -0.20
CA PHE A 152 -18.02 -10.87 -0.81
C PHE A 152 -16.85 -11.50 -0.05
N ILE A 153 -15.82 -10.71 0.28
CA ILE A 153 -14.63 -11.20 0.97
C ILE A 153 -14.96 -11.62 2.42
N SER A 154 -15.81 -10.86 3.11
CA SER A 154 -16.30 -11.23 4.44
C SER A 154 -17.13 -12.52 4.44
N SER A 155 -17.88 -12.78 3.35
CA SER A 155 -18.64 -14.02 3.18
C SER A 155 -17.75 -15.24 2.99
N ILE A 156 -16.49 -15.06 2.57
CA ILE A 156 -15.49 -16.12 2.39
C ILE A 156 -14.66 -16.32 3.69
N GLY A 157 -14.95 -15.55 4.74
CA GLY A 157 -14.29 -15.67 6.06
C GLY A 157 -13.09 -14.75 6.28
N PHE A 158 -12.83 -13.82 5.35
CA PHE A 158 -11.76 -12.83 5.50
C PHE A 158 -12.32 -11.51 6.05
N THR A 159 -11.89 -11.12 7.24
CA THR A 159 -12.33 -9.86 7.88
C THR A 159 -11.43 -8.71 7.45
N PHE A 160 -11.97 -7.71 6.76
CA PHE A 160 -11.27 -6.44 6.55
C PHE A 160 -11.25 -5.65 7.86
N ASN A 161 -10.13 -5.70 8.56
CA ASN A 161 -9.95 -4.91 9.77
C ASN A 161 -9.65 -3.44 9.39
N LYS A 162 -10.70 -2.61 9.26
CA LYS A 162 -10.62 -1.19 8.89
C LYS A 162 -9.81 -0.32 9.88
N ASN A 163 -9.48 -0.85 11.07
CA ASN A 163 -8.87 -0.11 12.17
C ASN A 163 -7.41 -0.44 12.47
N LYS A 164 -6.72 -1.27 11.67
CA LYS A 164 -5.26 -1.32 11.77
C LYS A 164 -4.67 -0.07 11.11
N LYS A 165 -4.70 1.07 11.80
CA LYS A 165 -3.45 1.84 11.91
C LYS A 165 -2.44 0.81 12.40
N SER A 166 -1.38 0.55 11.64
CA SER A 166 -0.39 -0.45 12.02
C SER A 166 0.15 -0.08 13.40
N ALA A 167 -0.41 -0.68 14.45
CA ALA A 167 0.33 -0.84 15.68
C ALA A 167 1.53 -1.67 15.25
N ILE A 168 2.70 -1.03 15.22
CA ILE A 168 3.98 -1.68 14.96
C ILE A 168 4.03 -2.82 15.98
N SER A 169 4.17 -4.06 15.51
CA SER A 169 4.34 -5.18 16.43
C SER A 169 5.71 -5.07 17.10
N ASP A 170 5.88 -5.68 18.27
CA ASP A 170 7.18 -5.69 18.94
C ASP A 170 8.27 -6.29 18.03
N ASP A 171 7.93 -7.28 17.19
CA ASP A 171 8.82 -7.84 16.17
C ASP A 171 9.21 -6.81 15.09
N GLU A 172 8.26 -6.01 14.61
CA GLU A 172 8.49 -4.99 13.59
C GLU A 172 9.34 -3.85 14.17
N PHE A 173 9.12 -3.49 15.44
CA PHE A 173 9.94 -2.52 16.15
C PHE A 173 11.37 -3.02 16.37
N ARG A 174 11.54 -4.28 16.80
CA ARG A 174 12.86 -4.94 16.93
C ARG A 174 13.62 -4.93 15.60
N ALA A 175 12.94 -5.21 14.49
CA ALA A 175 13.54 -5.16 13.15
C ALA A 175 14.00 -3.74 12.77
N MET A 176 13.23 -2.71 13.10
CA MET A 176 13.63 -1.31 12.85
C MET A 176 14.87 -0.90 13.65
N VAL A 177 14.95 -1.32 14.92
CA VAL A 177 16.12 -1.06 15.78
C VAL A 177 17.38 -1.71 15.21
N GLN A 178 17.26 -2.97 14.77
CA GLN A 178 18.38 -3.71 14.17
C GLN A 178 18.87 -3.11 12.84
N VAL A 179 17.95 -2.57 12.03
CA VAL A 179 18.32 -1.82 10.81
C VAL A 179 19.03 -0.51 11.18
N GLY A 180 18.54 0.21 12.19
CA GLY A 180 19.17 1.44 12.68
C GLY A 180 20.58 1.22 13.24
N GLU A 181 20.83 0.10 13.91
CA GLU A 181 22.16 -0.34 14.35
C GLU A 181 23.08 -0.61 13.14
N GLY A 182 22.59 -1.36 12.13
CA GLY A 182 23.34 -1.66 10.91
C GLY A 182 23.68 -0.44 10.05
N GLU A 183 22.86 0.61 10.10
CA GLU A 183 23.11 1.89 9.45
C GLU A 183 23.94 2.87 10.30
N GLY A 184 24.32 2.48 11.53
CA GLY A 184 25.10 3.31 12.46
C GLY A 184 24.34 4.49 13.05
N ILE A 185 23.00 4.45 13.02
CA ILE A 185 22.10 5.47 13.59
C ILE A 185 21.92 5.22 15.10
N ILE A 186 21.97 3.96 15.52
CA ILE A 186 21.80 3.51 16.91
C ILE A 186 23.09 2.79 17.33
N ASP A 187 23.59 3.08 18.52
CA ASP A 187 24.75 2.38 19.08
C ASP A 187 24.36 0.93 19.46
N PRO A 188 25.22 -0.07 19.23
CA PRO A 188 24.99 -1.44 19.71
C PRO A 188 24.57 -1.53 21.19
N GLU A 189 25.10 -0.69 22.08
CA GLU A 189 24.71 -0.66 23.50
C GLU A 189 23.27 -0.17 23.70
N GLU A 190 22.83 0.81 22.91
CA GLU A 190 21.45 1.31 22.91
C GLU A 190 20.47 0.29 22.34
N SER A 191 20.87 -0.42 21.28
CA SER A 191 20.11 -1.52 20.67
C SER A 191 19.87 -2.65 21.68
N GLU A 192 20.92 -3.05 22.42
CA GLU A 192 20.83 -4.07 23.46
C GLU A 192 19.89 -3.65 24.61
N LEU A 193 19.98 -2.38 25.06
CA LEU A 193 19.08 -1.84 26.07
C LEU A 193 17.61 -1.87 25.62
N ILE A 194 17.33 -1.47 24.38
CA ILE A 194 15.98 -1.50 23.82
C ILE A 194 15.44 -2.94 23.80
N HIS A 195 16.24 -3.90 23.35
CA HIS A 195 15.85 -5.31 23.36
C HIS A 195 15.57 -5.85 24.76
N ASN A 196 16.38 -5.47 25.75
CA ASN A 196 16.22 -5.86 27.14
C ASN A 196 14.97 -5.27 27.78
N VAL A 197 14.62 -4.01 27.47
CA VAL A 197 13.39 -3.37 27.97
C VAL A 197 12.14 -4.08 27.46
N ILE A 198 12.10 -4.44 26.17
CA ILE A 198 10.96 -5.17 25.60
C ILE A 198 10.87 -6.56 26.23
N LYS A 199 11.99 -7.28 26.32
CA LYS A 199 12.05 -8.59 26.97
C LYS A 199 11.63 -8.52 28.44
N PHE A 200 12.01 -7.47 29.16
CA PHE A 200 11.61 -7.26 30.56
C PHE A 200 10.09 -7.12 30.71
N GLY A 201 9.41 -6.46 29.77
CA GLY A 201 7.95 -6.37 29.74
C GLY A 201 7.25 -7.71 29.52
N GLU A 202 7.91 -8.65 28.84
CA GLU A 202 7.45 -10.02 28.58
C GLU A 202 7.84 -11.01 29.70
N THR A 203 8.87 -10.68 30.49
CA THR A 203 9.46 -11.58 31.48
C THR A 203 8.51 -11.79 32.65
N THR A 204 8.15 -13.05 32.92
CA THR A 204 7.30 -13.39 34.07
C THR A 204 8.10 -13.54 35.37
N VAL A 205 7.45 -13.37 36.53
CA VAL A 205 8.09 -13.61 37.84
C VAL A 205 8.69 -15.01 37.94
N ALA A 206 8.03 -16.00 37.31
CA ALA A 206 8.49 -17.38 37.32
C ALA A 206 9.84 -17.58 36.62
N GLU A 207 10.19 -16.71 35.66
CA GLU A 207 11.46 -16.77 34.93
C GLU A 207 12.65 -16.19 35.71
N VAL A 208 12.39 -15.36 36.74
CA VAL A 208 13.42 -14.64 37.50
C VAL A 208 13.47 -15.07 38.98
N MET A 209 12.40 -15.66 39.50
CA MET A 209 12.34 -16.11 40.90
C MET A 209 13.36 -17.22 41.19
N THR A 210 13.87 -17.25 42.41
CA THR A 210 14.64 -18.38 42.91
C THR A 210 13.72 -19.61 43.03
N PRO A 211 14.04 -20.75 42.37
CA PRO A 211 13.26 -21.97 42.50
C PRO A 211 13.14 -22.41 43.96
N LYS A 212 11.98 -22.95 44.36
CA LYS A 212 11.72 -23.34 45.76
C LYS A 212 12.78 -24.28 46.36
N ILE A 213 13.36 -25.16 45.54
CA ILE A 213 14.40 -26.12 45.95
C ILE A 213 15.74 -25.43 46.26
N ASP A 214 15.96 -24.24 45.69
CA ASP A 214 17.19 -23.45 45.84
C ASP A 214 16.98 -22.27 46.82
N MET A 215 15.80 -22.18 47.43
CA MET A 215 15.51 -21.14 48.42
C MET A 215 16.16 -21.48 49.76
N PHE A 216 16.93 -20.53 50.29
CA PHE A 216 17.31 -20.54 51.70
C PHE A 216 16.06 -20.30 52.56
N THR A 217 15.71 -21.28 53.40
CA THR A 217 14.54 -21.22 54.27
C THR A 217 14.91 -21.62 55.71
N LEU A 218 14.24 -20.99 56.67
CA LEU A 218 14.40 -21.23 58.10
C LEU A 218 13.07 -21.73 58.67
N SER A 219 13.11 -22.71 59.57
CA SER A 219 11.91 -23.16 60.26
C SER A 219 11.56 -22.20 61.39
N ILE A 220 10.27 -22.07 61.71
CA ILE A 220 9.83 -21.28 62.85
C ILE A 220 10.22 -21.92 64.20
N ASP A 221 10.48 -23.23 64.17
CA ASP A 221 10.87 -24.03 65.32
C ASP A 221 12.40 -24.10 65.51
N ASP A 222 13.19 -23.48 64.61
CA ASP A 222 14.65 -23.49 64.69
C ASP A 222 15.13 -22.55 65.83
N ASN A 223 16.11 -23.00 66.61
CA ASN A 223 16.71 -22.18 67.66
C ASN A 223 17.73 -21.19 67.09
N LEU A 224 17.90 -20.05 67.76
CA LEU A 224 18.79 -18.96 67.35
C LEU A 224 20.26 -19.40 67.18
N GLU A 225 20.71 -20.36 67.98
CA GLU A 225 22.06 -20.93 67.93
C GLU A 225 22.31 -21.74 66.64
N ASP A 226 21.27 -22.36 66.06
CA ASP A 226 21.36 -23.16 64.84
C ASP A 226 21.15 -22.32 63.57
N ILE A 227 20.42 -21.21 63.69
CA ILE A 227 20.10 -20.31 62.57
C ILE A 227 21.30 -19.43 62.19
N LEU A 228 22.00 -18.87 63.18
CA LEU A 228 23.10 -17.91 62.96
C LEU A 228 24.22 -18.45 62.05
N PRO A 229 24.73 -19.68 62.23
CA PRO A 229 25.73 -20.25 61.34
C PRO A 229 25.21 -20.40 59.90
N ARG A 230 23.94 -20.79 59.72
CA ARG A 230 23.31 -21.03 58.41
C ARG A 230 23.14 -19.73 57.61
N ILE A 231 22.83 -18.61 58.27
CA ILE A 231 22.73 -17.29 57.61
C ILE A 231 24.11 -16.82 57.13
N VAL A 232 25.12 -16.91 58.00
CA VAL A 232 26.50 -16.48 57.69
C VAL A 232 27.10 -17.28 56.54
N GLU A 233 26.83 -18.58 56.47
CA GLU A 233 27.31 -19.45 55.39
C GLU A 233 26.67 -19.16 54.03
N ASN A 234 25.41 -18.71 54.01
CA ASN A 234 24.67 -18.43 52.78
C ASN A 234 24.71 -16.95 52.34
N PHE A 235 25.54 -16.12 52.98
CA PHE A 235 25.73 -14.70 52.64
C PHE A 235 24.44 -13.86 52.62
N TYR A 236 23.47 -14.21 53.47
CA TYR A 236 22.27 -13.40 53.73
C TYR A 236 22.44 -12.50 54.96
#